data_AF-A0A1G5FV21-F1
#
_entry.id   AF-A0A1G5FV21-F1
#
_cell.length_a   1.000
_cell.length_b   1.000
_cell.length_c   1.000
_cell.angle_alpha   90.00
_cell.angle_beta   90.00
_cell.angle_gamma   90.00
#
_symmetry.space_group_name_H-M   'P 1'
#
loop_
_entity.id
_entity.type
_entity.pdbx_description
1 polymer ?
#
loop_
_entity_poly.entity_id
_entity_poly.type
_entity_poly.pdbx_seq_one_letter_code
_entity_poly.pdbx_strand_id
1 'polypeptide(L)' 'MNSTFASSYELLLSAISELELQKDSFVLHPGVDFSRKRKISFRDTILSLLTMQGGSLSTTSHDFFQHRFPADIPS' A
#
# COMPACT_ATOMS: atom_id res chain seq x y z
N MET A 1 0.42 26.66 6.45
CA MET A 1 1.18 25.52 5.90
C MET A 1 2.30 26.07 5.03
N ASN A 2 3.54 25.62 5.21
CA ASN A 2 4.68 26.14 4.46
C ASN A 2 4.55 25.73 2.99
N SER A 3 4.65 26.69 2.06
CA SER A 3 4.45 26.47 0.62
C SER A 3 5.39 25.40 0.03
N THR A 4 6.60 25.28 0.57
CA THR A 4 7.58 24.24 0.22
C THR A 4 7.10 22.83 0.57
N PHE A 5 6.46 22.65 1.74
CA PHE A 5 5.95 21.35 2.17
C PHE A 5 4.79 20.88 1.28
N ALA A 6 3.89 21.81 0.94
CA ALA A 6 2.80 21.54 0.00
C ALA A 6 3.36 21.10 -1.37
N SER A 7 4.41 21.77 -1.86
CA SER A 7 5.07 21.39 -3.12
C SER A 7 5.72 20.00 -3.07
N SER A 8 6.42 19.65 -1.99
CA SER A 8 7.03 18.32 -1.84
C SER A 8 6.01 17.20 -1.71
N TYR A 9 4.88 17.46 -1.05
CA TYR A 9 3.80 16.50 -0.92
C TYR A 9 3.13 16.21 -2.27
N GLU A 10 2.82 17.24 -3.06
CA GLU A 10 2.25 17.06 -4.41
C GLU A 10 3.22 16.30 -5.33
N LEU A 11 4.52 16.60 -5.24
CA LEU A 11 5.54 15.87 -6.01
C LEU A 11 5.58 14.39 -5.64
N LEU A 12 5.50 14.06 -4.35
CA LEU A 12 5.43 12.67 -3.87
C LEU A 12 4.19 11.96 -4.41
N LEU A 13 3.02 12.61 -4.34
CA LEU A 13 1.77 12.04 -4.85
C LEU A 13 1.81 11.81 -6.37
N SER A 14 2.48 12.68 -7.12
CA SER A 14 2.70 12.52 -8.56
C SER A 14 3.60 11.32 -8.85
N ALA A 15 4.73 11.20 -8.15
CA ALA A 15 5.65 10.08 -8.32
C ALA A 15 4.98 8.73 -8.01
N ILE A 16 4.13 8.66 -6.97
CA ILE A 16 3.38 7.44 -6.65
C ILE A 16 2.38 7.09 -7.76
N SER A 17 1.72 8.08 -8.38
CA SER A 17 0.83 7.85 -9.53
C SER A 17 1.59 7.30 -10.73
N GLU A 18 2.80 7.80 -10.99
CA GLU A 18 3.65 7.30 -12.07
C GLU A 18 4.07 5.84 -11.83
N LEU A 19 4.43 5.49 -10.59
CA LEU A 19 4.73 4.11 -10.21
C LEU A 19 3.54 3.18 -10.39
N GLU A 20 2.32 3.64 -10.10
CA GLU A 20 1.09 2.84 -10.27
C GLU A 20 0.85 2.43 -11.73
N LEU A 21 1.21 3.29 -12.70
CA LEU A 21 1.15 2.95 -14.13
C LEU A 21 2.09 1.79 -14.49
N GLN A 22 3.17 1.62 -13.73
CA GLN A 22 4.18 0.57 -13.92
C GLN A 22 4.18 -0.49 -12.81
N LYS A 23 3.08 -0.60 -12.04
CA LYS A 23 2.96 -1.49 -10.87
C LYS A 23 3.35 -2.94 -11.15
N ASP A 24 3.12 -3.43 -12.37
CA ASP A 24 3.42 -4.80 -12.78
C ASP A 24 4.93 -5.11 -12.73
N SER A 25 5.79 -4.09 -12.77
CA SER A 25 7.25 -4.23 -12.58
C SER A 25 7.68 -4.42 -11.12
N PHE A 26 6.77 -4.22 -10.16
CA PHE A 26 7.08 -4.19 -8.72
C PHE A 26 6.33 -5.26 -7.91
N VAL A 27 5.52 -6.09 -8.56
CA VAL A 27 4.67 -7.09 -7.90
C VAL A 27 5.08 -8.51 -8.29
N LEU A 28 4.75 -9.47 -7.43
CA LEU A 28 5.07 -10.89 -7.66
C LEU A 28 4.22 -11.49 -8.77
N HIS A 29 2.95 -11.10 -8.88
CA HIS A 29 2.01 -11.63 -9.86
C HIS A 29 1.36 -10.51 -10.69
N PRO A 30 2.02 -10.06 -11.77
CA PRO A 30 1.50 -9.05 -12.69
C PRO A 30 0.08 -9.34 -13.17
N GLY A 31 -0.78 -8.33 -13.26
CA GLY A 31 -2.18 -8.46 -13.66
C GLY A 31 -3.10 -9.18 -12.66
N VAL A 32 -2.55 -9.81 -11.61
CA VAL A 32 -3.31 -10.46 -10.54
C VAL A 32 -3.24 -9.64 -9.25
N ASP A 33 -2.05 -9.21 -8.85
CA ASP A 33 -1.87 -8.31 -7.72
C ASP A 33 -2.54 -6.96 -8.02
N PHE A 34 -3.22 -6.40 -7.02
CA PHE A 34 -3.99 -5.15 -7.14
C PHE A 34 -5.14 -5.13 -8.18
N SER A 35 -5.49 -6.27 -8.80
CA SER A 35 -6.56 -6.35 -9.81
C SER A 35 -7.99 -6.27 -9.25
N ARG A 36 -8.18 -6.51 -7.94
CA ARG A 36 -9.52 -6.61 -7.32
C ARG A 36 -9.96 -5.29 -6.70
N LYS A 37 -11.14 -4.78 -7.09
CA LYS A 37 -11.76 -3.54 -6.58
C LYS A 37 -11.90 -3.39 -5.06
N ARG A 38 -11.91 -4.48 -4.27
CA ARG A 38 -12.04 -4.43 -2.79
C ARG A 38 -10.72 -4.64 -2.03
N LYS A 39 -9.57 -4.67 -2.72
CA LYS A 39 -8.26 -4.72 -2.08
C LYS A 39 -7.65 -3.32 -2.06
N ILE A 40 -6.75 -3.06 -1.10
CA ILE A 40 -5.94 -1.84 -1.07
C ILE A 40 -5.24 -1.67 -2.42
N SER A 41 -5.20 -0.46 -2.97
CA SER A 41 -4.57 -0.20 -4.27
C SER A 41 -3.04 -0.20 -4.15
N PHE A 42 -2.33 -0.23 -5.29
CA PHE A 42 -0.88 -0.08 -5.30
C PHE A 42 -0.48 1.26 -4.66
N ARG A 43 -1.13 2.34 -5.10
CA ARG A 43 -0.93 3.69 -4.54
C ARG A 43 -1.15 3.75 -3.04
N ASP A 44 -2.27 3.21 -2.56
CA ASP A 44 -2.60 3.23 -1.12
C ASP A 44 -1.62 2.38 -0.31
N THR A 45 -1.10 1.29 -0.90
CA THR A 45 -0.07 0.45 -0.25
C THR A 45 1.22 1.24 -0.06
N ILE A 46 1.70 1.93 -1.11
CA ILE A 46 2.90 2.75 -1.01
C ILE A 46 2.71 3.89 0.00
N LEU A 47 1.57 4.57 -0.02
CA LEU A 47 1.23 5.60 0.96
C LEU A 47 1.21 5.04 2.39
N SER A 48 0.61 3.86 2.59
CA SER A 48 0.64 3.17 3.88
C SER A 48 2.08 2.93 4.33
N LEU A 49 2.93 2.36 3.48
CA LEU A 49 4.34 2.07 3.83
C LEU A 49 5.13 3.33 4.19
N LEU A 50 4.92 4.45 3.48
CA LEU A 50 5.60 5.72 3.74
C LEU A 50 5.11 6.43 5.01
N THR A 51 3.84 6.24 5.37
CA THR A 51 3.22 6.89 6.55
C THR A 51 3.36 6.06 7.82
N MET A 52 3.72 4.78 7.69
CA MET A 52 4.00 3.90 8.82
C MET A 52 5.29 4.33 9.51
N GLN A 53 5.20 4.73 10.79
CA GLN A 53 6.39 4.97 11.61
C GLN A 53 7.25 3.71 11.69
N GLY A 54 8.58 3.89 11.63
CA GLY A 54 9.54 2.80 11.74
C GLY A 54 9.25 1.92 12.96
N GLY A 55 9.04 0.61 12.73
CA GLY A 55 8.67 -0.38 13.76
C GLY A 55 7.21 -0.86 13.72
N SER A 56 6.29 -0.09 13.12
CA SER A 56 4.86 -0.45 13.04
C SER A 56 4.51 -1.47 11.95
N LEU A 57 5.39 -1.68 10.96
CA LEU A 57 5.21 -2.62 9.85
C LEU A 57 4.99 -4.06 10.28
N SER A 58 5.61 -4.46 11.39
CA SER A 58 5.46 -5.82 11.92
C SER A 58 4.11 -6.05 12.59
N THR A 59 3.57 -5.06 13.32
CA THR A 59 2.34 -5.23 14.11
C THR A 59 1.09 -4.98 13.28
N THR A 60 1.02 -3.88 12.54
CA THR A 60 -0.20 -3.53 11.79
C THR A 60 -0.39 -4.37 10.54
N SER A 61 0.68 -4.75 9.83
CA SER A 61 0.56 -5.69 8.70
C SER A 61 0.11 -7.06 9.21
N HIS A 62 0.69 -7.52 10.32
CA HIS A 62 0.31 -8.79 10.93
C HIS A 62 -1.17 -8.78 11.35
N ASP A 63 -1.65 -7.75 12.05
CA ASP A 63 -3.06 -7.64 12.42
C ASP A 63 -3.99 -7.57 11.18
N PHE A 64 -3.63 -6.77 10.17
CA PHE A 64 -4.44 -6.62 8.96
C PHE A 64 -4.55 -7.90 8.13
N PHE A 65 -3.47 -8.69 8.04
CA PHE A 65 -3.46 -9.95 7.30
C PHE A 65 -3.97 -11.14 8.11
N GLN A 66 -3.74 -11.17 9.44
CA GLN A 66 -4.26 -12.23 10.30
C GLN A 66 -5.77 -12.17 10.47
N HIS A 67 -6.36 -10.98 10.54
CA HIS A 67 -7.82 -10.83 10.68
C HIS A 67 -8.59 -11.17 9.38
N ARG A 68 -7.87 -11.56 8.32
CA ARG A 68 -8.46 -11.96 7.03
C ARG A 68 -8.50 -13.48 6.81
N PHE A 69 -7.92 -14.26 7.72
CA PHE A 69 -8.16 -15.70 7.76
C PHE A 69 -9.37 -15.94 8.67
N PRO A 70 -10.50 -16.45 8.16
CA PRO A 70 -11.58 -16.89 9.03
C PRO A 70 -11.02 -18.01 9.91
N ALA A 71 -11.19 -17.87 11.23
CA ALA A 71 -10.76 -18.83 12.23
C ALA A 71 -11.50 -20.19 12.17
N ASP A 72 -12.36 -20.40 11.17
CA ASP A 72 -13.29 -21.53 11.09
C ASP A 72 -13.01 -22.44 9.88
N ILE A 73 -11.83 -23.03 9.83
CA ILE A 73 -11.65 -24.30 9.09
C ILE A 73 -11.53 -25.40 10.15
N PRO A 74 -12.61 -26.14 10.45
CA PRO A 74 -12.50 -27.29 11.34
C PRO A 74 -11.66 -28.38 10.67
N SER A 75 -10.89 -29.08 11.50
CA SER A 75 -10.04 -30.22 11.13
C SER A 75 -10.81 -31.36 10.49
#